data_AF-A0A132T5M5-F1
#
_entry.id   AF-A0A132T5M5-F1
#
_cell.length_a   1.000
_cell.length_b   1.000
_cell.length_c   1.000
_cell.angle_alpha   90.00
_cell.angle_beta   90.00
_cell.angle_gamma   90.00
#
_symmetry.space_group_name_H-M   'P 1'
#
loop_
_entity.id
_entity.type
_entity.pdbx_description
1 polymer ?
#
loop_
_entity_poly.entity_id
_entity_poly.type
_entity_poly.pdbx_seq_one_letter_code
_entity_poly.pdbx_strand_id
1 'polypeptide(L)' 'MYLSVLSVVLVVRYLSVTEFAERAGLSINSVKAYSQIPGRLPEPDAMIGRVKGWLPETVDAWAAKRASL' A
#
# COMPACT_ATOMS: atom_id res chain seq x y z
N MET A 1 10.53 -29.40 -31.09
CA MET A 1 9.41 -28.45 -30.93
C MET A 1 9.25 -28.15 -29.45
N TYR A 2 9.98 -27.16 -28.93
CA TYR A 2 9.86 -26.72 -27.54
C TYR A 2 9.21 -25.34 -27.55
N LEU A 3 7.93 -25.24 -27.14
CA LEU A 3 7.33 -23.96 -26.82
C LEU A 3 7.91 -23.51 -25.48
N SER A 4 8.86 -22.59 -25.51
CA SER A 4 9.31 -21.86 -24.33
C SER A 4 8.18 -20.94 -23.89
N VAL A 5 7.45 -21.34 -22.85
CA VAL A 5 6.50 -20.47 -22.16
C VAL A 5 7.33 -19.44 -21.40
N LEU A 6 7.50 -18.24 -21.96
CA LEU A 6 7.99 -17.09 -21.23
C LEU A 6 6.99 -16.78 -20.13
N SER A 7 7.16 -17.39 -18.96
CA SER A 7 6.45 -17.00 -17.75
C SER A 7 6.91 -15.59 -17.40
N VAL A 8 6.07 -14.60 -17.70
CA VAL A 8 6.23 -13.26 -17.16
C VAL A 8 5.88 -13.38 -15.69
N VAL A 9 6.90 -13.46 -14.83
CA VAL A 9 6.68 -13.40 -13.38
C VAL A 9 6.23 -11.98 -13.06
N LEU A 10 4.92 -11.79 -12.86
CA LEU A 10 4.36 -10.51 -12.42
C LEU A 10 4.70 -10.34 -10.93
N VAL A 11 5.78 -9.61 -10.65
CA VAL A 11 6.16 -9.25 -9.28
C VAL A 11 5.20 -8.18 -8.78
N VAL A 12 4.40 -8.50 -7.76
CA VAL A 12 3.55 -7.54 -7.08
C VAL A 12 4.36 -6.87 -5.98
N ARG A 13 4.46 -5.54 -6.02
CA ARG A 13 5.15 -4.74 -5.00
C ARG A 13 4.13 -4.02 -4.13
N TYR A 14 4.17 -4.31 -2.83
CA TYR A 14 3.39 -3.61 -1.82
C TYR A 14 4.22 -2.49 -1.20
N LEU A 15 3.56 -1.41 -0.84
CA LEU A 15 4.09 -0.26 -0.13
C LEU A 15 4.06 -0.54 1.37
N SER A 16 5.20 -0.34 2.02
CA SER A 16 5.30 -0.25 3.47
C SER A 16 4.58 0.99 4.02
N VAL A 17 4.43 1.09 5.34
CA VAL A 17 3.89 2.29 6.01
C VAL A 17 4.68 3.56 5.66
N THR A 18 5.99 3.44 5.45
CA THR A 18 6.85 4.57 5.07
C THR A 18 6.56 5.03 3.64
N GLU A 19 6.52 4.10 2.69
CA GLU A 19 6.21 4.40 1.28
C GLU A 19 4.77 4.88 1.10
N PHE A 20 3.83 4.37 1.92
CA PHE A 20 2.47 4.90 2.01
C PHE A 20 2.50 6.40 2.37
N ALA A 21 3.27 6.77 3.40
CA ALA A 21 3.34 8.15 3.86
C ALA A 21 3.91 9.09 2.80
N GLU A 22 5.00 8.66 2.14
CA GLU A 22 5.60 9.40 1.04
C GLU A 22 4.61 9.62 -0.11
N ARG A 23 3.95 8.55 -0.56
CA ARG A 23 2.96 8.63 -1.66
C ARG A 23 1.74 9.48 -1.30
N ALA A 24 1.28 9.40 -0.06
CA ALA A 24 0.16 10.20 0.43
C ALA A 24 0.52 11.67 0.74
N GLY A 25 1.81 12.06 0.64
CA GLY A 25 2.26 13.41 0.99
C GLY A 25 2.12 13.72 2.49
N LEU A 26 2.26 12.70 3.34
CA LEU A 26 2.09 12.81 4.79
C LEU A 26 3.40 12.53 5.53
N SER A 27 3.50 13.02 6.76
CA SER A 27 4.62 12.63 7.61
C SER A 27 4.52 11.14 7.98
N ILE A 28 5.66 10.44 8.03
CA ILE A 28 5.74 9.02 8.42
C ILE A 28 5.11 8.81 9.81
N ASN A 29 5.33 9.73 10.75
CA ASN A 29 4.78 9.65 12.10
C ASN A 29 3.25 9.74 12.10
N SER A 30 2.66 10.60 11.26
CA SER A 30 1.20 10.69 11.11
C SER A 30 0.60 9.38 10.60
N VAL A 31 1.20 8.78 9.58
CA VAL A 31 0.69 7.52 9.01
C VAL A 31 0.91 6.35 9.97
N LYS A 32 2.04 6.30 10.69
CA LYS A 32 2.25 5.32 11.77
C LYS A 32 1.16 5.44 12.84
N ALA A 33 0.84 6.64 13.30
CA ALA A 33 -0.25 6.84 14.26
C ALA A 33 -1.60 6.39 13.69
N TYR A 34 -1.92 6.75 12.44
CA TYR A 34 -3.15 6.29 11.79
C TYR A 34 -3.22 4.77 11.67
N SER A 35 -2.10 4.10 11.43
CA SER A 35 -2.06 2.62 11.32
C SER A 35 -2.42 1.90 12.62
N GLN A 36 -2.38 2.59 13.76
CA GLN A 36 -2.76 2.08 15.08
C GLN A 36 -4.24 2.32 15.40
N ILE A 37 -4.92 3.20 14.64
CA ILE A 37 -6.31 3.56 14.86
C ILE A 37 -7.18 2.82 13.83
N PRO A 38 -8.07 1.91 14.25
CA PRO A 38 -8.95 1.21 13.33
C PRO A 38 -9.77 2.17 12.46
N GLY A 39 -9.83 1.90 11.15
CA GLY A 39 -10.60 2.69 10.18
C GLY A 39 -9.96 4.01 9.74
N ARG A 40 -8.77 4.38 10.26
CA ARG A 40 -8.12 5.63 9.86
C ARG A 40 -7.30 5.50 8.57
N LEU A 41 -6.71 4.33 8.34
CA LEU A 41 -6.10 3.91 7.08
C LEU A 41 -6.99 2.90 6.36
N PRO A 42 -6.83 2.72 5.03
CA PRO A 42 -7.48 1.62 4.34
C PRO A 42 -6.96 0.27 4.87
N GLU A 43 -7.75 -0.78 4.71
CA GLU A 43 -7.29 -2.14 5.01
C GLU A 43 -6.04 -2.47 4.18
N PRO A 44 -5.05 -3.17 4.76
CA PRO A 44 -3.84 -3.55 4.03
C PRO A 44 -4.14 -4.65 3.01
N ASP A 45 -3.67 -4.45 1.78
CA ASP A 45 -3.77 -5.44 0.68
C ASP A 45 -2.89 -6.67 0.91
N ALA A 46 -1.88 -6.57 1.77
CA ALA A 46 -1.04 -7.68 2.18
C ALA A 46 -0.64 -7.58 3.65
N MET A 47 -0.52 -8.75 4.29
CA MET A 47 -0.04 -8.90 5.66
C MET A 47 1.08 -9.93 5.72
N ILE A 48 2.24 -9.53 6.25
CA ILE A 48 3.38 -10.42 6.49
C ILE A 48 3.71 -10.37 7.99
N GLY A 49 3.18 -11.34 8.73
CA GLY A 49 3.19 -11.29 10.19
C GLY A 49 2.48 -10.02 10.69
N ARG A 50 3.25 -9.07 11.25
CA ARG A 50 2.74 -7.77 11.72
C ARG A 50 2.93 -6.64 10.71
N VAL A 51 3.66 -6.89 9.63
CA VAL A 51 3.94 -5.88 8.60
C VAL A 51 2.73 -5.75 7.70
N LYS A 52 2.26 -4.51 7.55
CA LYS A 52 1.16 -4.12 6.66
C LYS A 52 1.74 -3.64 5.33
N GLY A 53 1.14 -4.10 4.23
CA GLY A 53 1.46 -3.70 2.87
C GLY A 53 0.22 -3.20 2.16
N TRP A 54 0.36 -2.15 1.36
CA TRP A 54 -0.71 -1.61 0.52
C TRP A 54 -0.30 -1.60 -0.95
N LEU A 55 -1.25 -1.76 -1.84
CA LEU A 55 -1.07 -1.48 -3.24
C LEU A 55 -1.00 0.03 -3.48
N PRO A 56 -0.19 0.48 -4.44
CA PRO A 56 -0.18 1.87 -4.91
C PRO A 56 -1.57 2.48 -5.10
N GLU A 57 -2.47 1.74 -5.74
CA GLU A 57 -3.81 2.17 -6.10
C GLU A 57 -4.70 2.36 -4.86
N THR A 58 -4.53 1.51 -3.85
CA THR A 58 -5.24 1.62 -2.56
C THR A 58 -4.86 2.91 -1.84
N VAL A 59 -3.57 3.28 -1.87
CA VAL A 59 -3.09 4.53 -1.26
C VAL A 59 -3.63 5.75 -2.00
N ASP A 60 -3.61 5.73 -3.34
CA ASP A 60 -4.10 6.83 -4.17
C ASP A 60 -5.60 7.08 -3.97
N ALA A 61 -6.41 6.01 -3.99
CA ALA A 61 -7.85 6.10 -3.78
C ALA A 61 -8.18 6.69 -2.40
N TRP A 62 -7.45 6.25 -1.36
CA TRP A 62 -7.60 6.80 -0.02
C TRP A 62 -7.18 8.28 0.06
N ALA A 63 -6.04 8.64 -0.52
CA ALA A 63 -5.53 10.01 -0.50
C ALA A 63 -6.47 10.97 -1.24
N ALA A 64 -7.03 10.55 -2.39
CA ALA A 64 -8.01 11.32 -3.14
C ALA A 64 -9.28 11.58 -2.32
N LYS A 65 -9.83 10.53 -1.68
CA LYS A 65 -11.00 10.65 -0.81
C LYS A 65 -10.77 11.56 0.40
N ARG A 66 -9.55 11.56 0.93
CA ARG A 66 -9.17 12.45 2.04
C ARG A 66 -9.08 13.91 1.59
N ALA A 67 -8.57 14.19 0.40
CA ALA A 67 -8.42 15.55 -0.12
C ALA A 67 -9.76 16.19 -0.52
N SER A 68 -10.80 15.40 -0.77
CA SER A 68 -12.16 15.89 -1.08
C SER A 68 -13.00 16.26 0.15
N LEU A 69 -12.43 16.19 1.36
CA LEU A 69 -13.04 16.55 2.64
C LEU A 69 -12.35 17.78 3.23
#